data_AF-A0A9Q0QH49-F1
#
_entry.id   AF-A0A9Q0QH49-F1
#
_cell.length_a   1.000
_cell.length_b   1.000
_cell.length_c   1.000
_cell.angle_alpha   90.00
_cell.angle_beta   90.00
_cell.angle_gamma   90.00
#
_symmetry.space_group_name_H-M   'P 1'
#
loop_
_entity.id
_entity.type
_entity.pdbx_description
1 polymer ?
#
loop_
_entity_poly.entity_id
_entity_poly.type
_entity_poly.pdbx_seq_one_letter_code
_entity_poly.pdbx_strand_id
1 'polypeptide(L)'
;MLGKVIVSGVSLILVVGVIIGVVATVNHSNGGSNGTESLSPQMKAVSALCQPTYYKDACTNTLSALNSTDPKELIKGSILAISASLKKSFNLTDDLLVKADNAGARDKTALNDCKELLQNASESLQDTLSKGG
;
A
#
# COMPACT_ATOMS: atom_id res chain seq x y z
N MET A 1 -49.03 24.28 7.76
CA MET A 1 -47.54 24.43 7.71
C MET A 1 -46.84 23.46 8.68
N LEU A 2 -47.28 22.20 8.80
CA LEU A 2 -46.67 21.20 9.69
C LEU A 2 -45.79 20.19 8.93
N GLY A 3 -46.10 19.93 7.65
CA GLY A 3 -45.35 18.98 6.81
C GLY A 3 -43.94 19.42 6.40
N LYS A 4 -43.63 20.73 6.41
CA LYS A 4 -42.27 21.24 6.08
C LYS A 4 -41.29 21.18 7.26
N VAL A 5 -41.78 21.05 8.50
CA VAL A 5 -40.92 20.98 9.70
C VAL A 5 -40.50 19.53 9.97
N ILE A 6 -41.39 18.57 9.68
CA ILE A 6 -41.13 17.14 9.83
C ILE A 6 -40.04 16.68 8.84
N VAL A 7 -40.06 17.19 7.60
CA VAL A 7 -39.07 16.81 6.58
C VAL A 7 -37.66 17.35 6.89
N SER A 8 -37.57 18.48 7.61
CA SER A 8 -36.29 19.10 7.98
C SER A 8 -35.65 18.40 9.19
N GLY A 9 -36.46 18.01 10.19
CA GLY A 9 -35.97 17.30 11.38
C GLY A 9 -35.46 15.89 11.10
N VAL A 10 -36.10 15.16 10.18
CA VAL A 10 -35.69 13.80 9.79
C VAL A 10 -34.31 13.81 9.12
N SER A 11 -33.99 14.85 8.33
CA SER A 11 -32.70 14.95 7.65
C SER A 11 -31.52 15.04 8.63
N LEU A 12 -31.68 15.81 9.71
CA LEU A 12 -30.64 15.98 10.74
C LEU A 12 -30.41 14.69 11.55
N ILE A 13 -31.48 13.95 11.85
CA ILE A 13 -31.40 12.68 12.59
C ILE A 13 -30.72 11.58 11.74
N LEU A 14 -30.99 11.55 10.42
CA LEU A 14 -30.34 10.60 9.51
C LEU A 14 -28.83 10.82 9.42
N VAL A 15 -28.38 12.08 9.34
CA VAL A 15 -26.93 12.39 9.27
C VAL A 15 -26.21 11.94 10.55
N VAL A 16 -26.77 12.22 11.72
CA VAL A 16 -26.19 11.79 13.01
C VAL A 16 -26.20 10.26 13.13
N GLY A 17 -27.27 9.60 12.69
CA GLY A 17 -27.37 8.14 12.66
C GLY A 17 -26.32 7.48 11.77
N VAL A 18 -26.03 8.05 10.59
CA VAL A 18 -24.98 7.54 9.70
C VAL A 18 -23.60 7.72 10.32
N ILE A 19 -23.30 8.86 10.96
CA ILE A 19 -21.98 9.07 11.60
C ILE A 19 -21.78 8.08 12.75
N ILE A 20 -22.77 7.90 13.63
CA ILE A 20 -22.67 6.95 14.73
C ILE A 20 -22.62 5.51 14.20
N GLY A 21 -23.40 5.18 13.17
CA GLY A 21 -23.40 3.87 12.53
C GLY A 21 -22.06 3.54 11.87
N VAL A 22 -21.46 4.48 11.14
CA VAL A 22 -20.13 4.33 10.54
C VAL A 22 -19.07 4.20 11.63
N VAL A 23 -19.05 5.07 12.65
CA VAL A 23 -18.10 5.00 13.77
C VAL A 23 -18.23 3.67 14.53
N ALA A 24 -19.46 3.23 14.82
CA ALA A 24 -19.70 1.96 15.48
C ALA A 24 -19.32 0.75 14.61
N THR A 25 -19.57 0.77 13.31
CA THR A 25 -19.18 -0.32 12.39
C THR A 25 -17.68 -0.37 12.13
N VAL A 26 -16.98 0.77 12.09
CA VAL A 26 -15.50 0.78 12.02
C VAL A 26 -14.89 0.36 13.35
N ASN A 27 -15.50 0.71 14.48
CA ASN A 27 -15.02 0.32 15.81
C ASN A 27 -15.39 -1.14 16.17
N HIS A 28 -16.47 -1.67 15.59
CA HIS A 28 -16.93 -3.05 15.76
C HIS A 28 -16.33 -4.02 14.73
N SER A 29 -15.75 -3.53 13.63
CA SER A 29 -14.94 -4.35 12.72
C SER A 29 -13.62 -4.85 13.32
N ASN A 30 -13.32 -4.54 14.59
CA ASN A 30 -12.21 -5.14 15.33
C ASN A 30 -12.66 -6.25 16.31
N GLY A 31 -13.91 -6.70 16.22
CA GLY A 31 -14.48 -7.82 16.98
C GLY A 31 -14.42 -9.14 16.22
N GLY A 32 -13.23 -9.54 15.75
CA GLY A 32 -12.97 -10.85 15.15
C GLY A 32 -12.76 -11.91 16.22
N SER A 33 -13.76 -12.80 16.35
CA SER A 33 -13.83 -14.05 17.10
C SER A 33 -12.49 -14.75 17.42
N ASN A 34 -12.41 -15.19 18.68
CA ASN A 34 -11.50 -16.19 19.23
C ASN A 34 -11.12 -17.31 18.25
N GLY A 35 -9.88 -17.24 17.79
CA GLY A 35 -9.10 -18.35 17.26
C GLY A 35 -7.65 -18.02 17.59
N THR A 36 -7.18 -18.38 18.79
CA THR A 36 -5.78 -18.29 19.16
C THR A 36 -5.00 -19.38 18.42
N GLU A 37 -4.92 -19.30 17.10
CA GLU A 37 -3.69 -19.68 16.44
C GLU A 37 -2.68 -18.63 16.88
N SER A 38 -1.80 -19.00 17.81
CA SER A 38 -0.75 -18.10 18.28
C SER A 38 0.15 -17.77 17.10
N LEU A 39 -0.20 -16.73 16.35
CA LEU A 39 0.62 -16.20 15.26
C LEU A 39 2.03 -16.02 15.81
N SER A 40 3.01 -16.59 15.12
CA SER A 40 4.42 -16.44 15.44
C SER A 40 4.73 -14.94 15.68
N PRO A 41 5.62 -14.60 16.63
CA PRO A 41 6.03 -13.21 16.88
C PRO A 41 6.38 -12.44 15.59
N GLN A 42 7.01 -13.12 14.63
CA GLN A 42 7.30 -12.58 13.29
C GLN A 42 6.04 -12.22 12.52
N MET A 43 5.06 -13.12 12.48
CA MET A 43 3.79 -12.87 11.79
C MET A 43 3.01 -11.72 12.41
N LYS A 44 3.10 -11.54 13.73
CA LYS A 44 2.52 -10.36 14.41
C LYS A 44 3.22 -9.06 14.01
N ALA A 45 4.56 -9.05 13.97
CA ALA A 45 5.34 -7.89 13.56
C ALA A 45 5.07 -7.50 12.10
N VAL A 46 5.08 -8.48 11.19
CA VAL A 46 4.72 -8.27 9.77
C VAL A 46 3.29 -7.77 9.62
N SER A 47 2.33 -8.38 10.34
CA SER A 47 0.92 -7.95 10.28
C SER A 47 0.74 -6.51 10.75
N ALA A 48 1.41 -6.12 11.84
CA ALA A 48 1.37 -4.74 12.35
C ALA A 48 1.95 -3.74 11.34
N LEU A 49 3.06 -4.09 10.68
CA LEU A 49 3.70 -3.22 9.69
C LEU A 49 2.89 -3.12 8.39
N CYS A 50 2.21 -4.20 7.99
CA CYS A 50 1.37 -4.22 6.79
C CYS A 50 -0.04 -3.66 7.01
N GLN A 51 -0.51 -3.55 8.26
CA GLN A 51 -1.84 -3.07 8.60
C GLN A 51 -2.21 -1.69 7.99
N PRO A 52 -1.33 -0.68 7.98
CA PRO A 52 -1.61 0.62 7.35
C PRO A 52 -1.43 0.65 5.83
N THR A 53 -1.04 -0.45 5.19
CA THR A 53 -0.80 -0.49 3.73
C THR A 53 -2.09 -0.78 2.95
N TYR A 54 -2.20 -0.23 1.74
CA TYR A 54 -3.31 -0.52 0.83
C TYR A 54 -3.29 -1.97 0.30
N TYR A 55 -2.10 -2.54 0.12
CA TYR A 55 -1.90 -3.90 -0.42
C TYR A 55 -1.35 -4.84 0.64
N LYS A 56 -2.20 -5.18 1.62
CA LYS A 56 -1.82 -6.00 2.78
C LYS A 56 -1.22 -7.35 2.37
N ASP A 57 -1.85 -8.07 1.45
CA ASP A 57 -1.37 -9.39 1.02
C ASP A 57 -0.02 -9.31 0.31
N ALA A 58 0.21 -8.28 -0.51
CA ALA A 58 1.50 -8.08 -1.15
C ALA A 58 2.58 -7.78 -0.10
N CYS A 59 2.26 -6.93 0.88
CA CYS A 59 3.18 -6.60 1.97
C CYS A 59 3.52 -7.84 2.82
N THR A 60 2.50 -8.61 3.24
CA THR A 60 2.72 -9.81 4.07
C THR A 60 3.54 -10.83 3.30
N ASN A 61 3.18 -11.18 2.06
CA ASN A 61 3.96 -12.13 1.26
C ASN A 61 5.41 -11.69 1.05
N THR A 62 5.65 -10.39 0.88
CA THR A 62 7.00 -9.84 0.71
C THR A 62 7.83 -9.99 1.99
N LEU A 63 7.24 -9.68 3.15
CA LEU A 63 7.96 -9.64 4.42
C LEU A 63 7.96 -10.98 5.17
N SER A 64 7.05 -11.91 4.86
CA SER A 64 7.00 -13.24 5.48
C SER A 64 8.26 -14.06 5.22
N ALA A 65 8.99 -13.78 4.14
CA ALA A 65 10.28 -14.39 3.86
C ALA A 65 11.41 -13.86 4.77
N LEU A 66 11.23 -12.71 5.42
CA LEU A 66 12.20 -12.10 6.32
C LEU A 66 12.04 -12.69 7.72
N ASN A 67 13.01 -13.49 8.17
CA ASN A 67 13.05 -14.08 9.51
C ASN A 67 13.42 -13.03 10.60
N SER A 68 12.64 -11.96 10.71
CA SER A 68 12.89 -10.87 11.66
C SER A 68 11.60 -10.39 12.34
N THR A 69 11.73 -10.01 13.60
CA THR A 69 10.71 -9.27 14.36
C THR A 69 11.08 -7.80 14.54
N ASP A 70 12.28 -7.39 14.12
CA ASP A 70 12.77 -6.02 14.28
C ASP A 70 12.16 -5.10 13.22
N PRO A 71 11.45 -4.02 13.61
CA PRO A 71 10.82 -3.12 12.65
C PRO A 71 11.81 -2.47 11.67
N LYS A 72 13.05 -2.18 12.07
CA LYS A 72 14.03 -1.58 11.16
C LYS A 72 14.48 -2.59 10.10
N GLU A 73 14.72 -3.84 10.48
CA GLU A 73 15.05 -4.91 9.54
C GLU A 73 13.89 -5.22 8.59
N LEU A 74 12.64 -5.20 9.07
CA LEU A 74 11.46 -5.34 8.22
C LEU A 74 11.30 -4.18 7.24
N ILE A 75 11.54 -2.93 7.68
CA ILE A 75 11.53 -1.76 6.79
C ILE A 75 12.66 -1.85 5.76
N LYS A 76 13.90 -2.16 6.17
CA LYS A 76 15.03 -2.35 5.26
C LYS A 76 14.73 -3.45 4.23
N GLY A 77 14.20 -4.58 4.66
CA GLY A 77 13.80 -5.67 3.77
C GLY A 77 12.69 -5.26 2.80
N SER A 78 11.71 -4.46 3.24
CA SER A 78 10.68 -3.90 2.36
C SER A 78 11.26 -2.98 1.28
N ILE A 79 12.20 -2.11 1.65
CA ILE A 79 12.89 -1.21 0.71
C ILE A 79 13.69 -2.02 -0.32
N LEU A 80 14.41 -3.06 0.11
CA LEU A 80 15.15 -3.95 -0.79
C LEU A 80 14.23 -4.69 -1.77
N ALA A 81 13.06 -5.15 -1.31
CA ALA A 81 12.07 -5.80 -2.17
C ALA A 81 11.49 -4.83 -3.21
N ILE A 82 11.23 -3.57 -2.83
CA ILE A 82 10.82 -2.51 -3.75
C ILE A 82 11.92 -2.25 -4.79
N SER A 83 13.18 -2.13 -4.37
CA SER A 83 14.32 -1.94 -5.27
C SER A 83 14.46 -3.08 -6.29
N ALA A 84 14.27 -4.33 -5.87
CA ALA A 84 14.27 -5.48 -6.79
C ALA A 84 13.12 -5.39 -7.81
N SER A 85 11.94 -4.96 -7.39
CA SER A 85 10.78 -4.75 -8.25
C SER A 85 11.01 -3.63 -9.26
N LEU A 86 11.59 -2.49 -8.83
CA LEU A 86 11.97 -1.40 -9.72
C LEU A 86 12.98 -1.85 -10.77
N LYS A 87 14.00 -2.63 -10.40
CA LYS A 87 14.97 -3.17 -11.35
C LYS A 87 14.30 -4.05 -12.41
N LYS A 88 13.30 -4.86 -12.04
CA LYS A 88 12.53 -5.66 -12.99
C LYS A 88 11.71 -4.78 -13.93
N SER A 89 11.05 -3.75 -13.42
CA SER A 89 10.29 -2.77 -14.22
C SER A 89 11.18 -1.97 -15.16
N PHE A 90 12.40 -1.62 -14.72
CA PHE A 90 13.38 -0.92 -15.55
C PHE A 90 13.81 -1.79 -16.73
N ASN A 91 14.19 -3.05 -16.47
CA ASN A 91 14.57 -3.99 -17.53
C ASN A 91 13.42 -4.25 -18.51
N LEU A 92 12.18 -4.33 -18.01
CA LEU A 92 10.99 -4.44 -18.85
C LEU A 92 10.85 -3.20 -19.75
N THR A 93 10.98 -2.01 -19.17
CA THR A 93 10.87 -0.74 -19.90
C THR A 93 11.95 -0.64 -20.99
N ASP A 94 13.17 -1.08 -20.69
CA ASP A 94 14.28 -1.12 -21.66
C ASP A 94 14.00 -2.11 -22.81
N ASP A 95 13.52 -3.31 -22.51
CA ASP A 95 13.11 -4.30 -23.50
C ASP A 95 11.95 -3.79 -24.38
N LEU A 96 10.97 -3.11 -23.79
CA LEU A 96 9.88 -2.48 -24.53
C LEU A 96 10.37 -1.36 -25.43
N LEU A 97 11.35 -0.55 -24.98
CA LEU A 97 11.93 0.53 -25.77
C LEU A 97 12.64 -0.02 -27.02
N VAL A 98 13.36 -1.14 -26.88
CA VAL A 98 14.02 -1.83 -28.00
C VAL A 98 12.98 -2.39 -29.00
N LYS A 99 11.87 -2.94 -28.50
CA LYS A 99 10.79 -3.50 -29.34
C LYS A 99 9.89 -2.43 -29.95
N ALA A 100 9.90 -1.21 -29.41
CA ALA A 100 9.09 -0.09 -29.85
C ALA A 100 9.55 0.50 -31.20
N ASP A 101 10.41 -0.16 -31.97
CA ASP A 101 10.89 0.33 -33.27
C ASP A 101 9.76 0.75 -34.22
N ASN A 102 8.65 -0.02 -34.22
CA ASN A 102 7.41 0.26 -34.95
C ASN A 102 6.32 0.97 -34.12
N ALA A 103 6.57 1.27 -32.85
CA ALA A 103 5.61 1.96 -31.99
C ALA A 103 5.60 3.46 -32.30
N GLY A 104 4.48 4.13 -32.00
CA GLY A 104 4.35 5.56 -32.26
C GLY A 104 5.36 6.38 -31.46
N ALA A 105 5.72 7.58 -31.95
CA ALA A 105 6.63 8.49 -31.23
C ALA A 105 6.17 8.76 -29.78
N ARG A 106 4.86 8.70 -29.53
CA ARG A 106 4.26 8.85 -28.20
C ARG A 106 4.61 7.70 -27.25
N ASP A 107 4.64 6.47 -27.75
CA ASP A 107 4.96 5.29 -26.93
C ASP A 107 6.43 5.30 -26.52
N LYS A 108 7.33 5.69 -27.45
CA LYS A 108 8.76 5.86 -27.15
C LYS A 108 8.99 6.93 -26.08
N THR A 109 8.31 8.08 -26.19
CA THR A 109 8.40 9.13 -25.17
C THR A 109 7.90 8.63 -23.80
N ALA A 110 6.73 7.99 -23.75
CA ALA A 110 6.18 7.46 -22.50
C ALA A 110 7.11 6.42 -21.85
N LEU A 111 7.70 5.53 -22.63
CA LEU A 111 8.67 4.54 -22.13
C LEU A 111 9.94 5.21 -21.58
N ASN A 112 10.42 6.27 -22.24
CA ASN A 112 11.57 7.02 -21.75
C ASN A 112 11.27 7.76 -20.43
N ASP A 113 10.07 8.36 -20.32
CA ASP A 113 9.61 8.98 -19.07
C ASP A 113 9.48 7.93 -17.95
N CYS A 114 8.91 6.76 -18.24
CA CYS A 114 8.85 5.64 -17.29
C CYS A 114 10.26 5.24 -16.82
N LYS A 115 11.24 5.17 -17.73
CA LYS A 115 12.62 4.81 -17.40
C LYS A 115 13.25 5.82 -16.44
N GLU A 116 13.10 7.12 -16.69
CA GLU A 116 13.61 8.18 -15.82
C GLU A 116 12.96 8.14 -14.44
N LEU A 117 11.63 7.99 -14.37
CA LEU A 117 10.91 7.88 -13.09
C LEU A 117 11.36 6.67 -12.27
N LEU A 118 11.57 5.51 -12.92
CA LEU A 118 12.05 4.31 -12.26
C LEU A 118 13.49 4.48 -11.74
N GLN A 119 14.34 5.18 -12.49
CA GLN A 119 15.71 5.49 -12.07
C GLN A 119 15.73 6.42 -10.86
N ASN A 120 14.97 7.51 -10.90
CA ASN A 120 14.84 8.46 -9.79
C ASN A 120 14.31 7.79 -8.51
N ALA A 121 13.33 6.88 -8.65
CA ALA A 121 12.82 6.09 -7.53
C ALA A 121 13.90 5.17 -6.94
N SER A 122 14.70 4.52 -7.80
CA SER A 122 15.80 3.65 -7.36
C SER A 122 16.89 4.42 -6.62
N GLU A 123 17.23 5.63 -7.06
CA GLU A 123 18.19 6.50 -6.38
C GLU A 123 17.66 6.95 -5.01
N SER A 124 16.39 7.33 -4.94
CA SER A 124 15.74 7.73 -3.69
C SER A 124 15.71 6.61 -2.64
N LEU A 125 15.48 5.37 -3.07
CA LEU A 125 15.51 4.20 -2.18
C LEU A 125 16.93 3.90 -1.68
N GLN A 126 17.95 4.04 -2.54
CA GLN A 126 19.36 3.87 -2.14
C GLN A 126 19.81 4.93 -1.14
N ASP A 127 19.40 6.19 -1.32
CA ASP A 127 19.65 7.27 -0.35
C ASP A 127 19.00 6.96 1.00
N THR A 128 17.77 6.44 0.98
CA THR A 128 17.05 6.01 2.21
C THR A 128 17.81 4.90 2.94
N LEU A 129 18.32 3.89 2.23
CA LEU A 129 19.12 2.82 2.82
C LEU A 129 20.45 3.31 3.38
N SER A 130 21.08 4.29 2.73
CA SER A 130 22.37 4.87 3.13
C SER A 130 22.24 5.74 4.39
N LYS A 131 21.09 6.41 4.58
CA LYS A 131 20.82 7.25 5.75
C LYS A 131 20.20 6.49 6.92
N GLY A 132 19.52 5.37 6.66
CA GLY A 132 18.86 4.52 7.67
C GLY A 132 19.75 3.41 8.26
N GLY A 133 21.07 3.48 8.02
CA GLY A 133 22.10 2.58 8.56
C GLY A 133 22.37 2.80 10.03
#